data_AF-A0A4S4L4B1-F1
#
_entry.id   AF-A0A4S4L4B1-F1
#
_cell.length_a   1.000
_cell.length_b   1.000
_cell.length_c   1.000
_cell.angle_alpha   90.00
_cell.angle_beta   90.00
_cell.angle_gamma   90.00
#
_symmetry.space_group_name_H-M   'P 1'
#
loop_
_entity.id
_entity.type
_entity.pdbx_description
1 polymer ?
#
loop_
_entity_poly.entity_id
_entity_poly.type
_entity_poly.pdbx_seq_one_letter_code
_entity_poly.pdbx_strand_id
1 'polypeptide(L)'
;MSSGAMMSNVGNPQVYNDDDQRTYKRGEDPSIPPRYEAGQENSHDLLDSKDQRSLSNRLDAAVKAENDEGERVQHARSTDPRAPAEWHGNEPSRGAQIDAELKEDDEETLRRKGIA
;
A
#
# COMPACT_ATOMS: atom_id res chain seq x y z
N MET A 1 -1.97 54.58 14.43
CA MET A 1 -0.69 54.45 15.19
C MET A 1 -0.97 53.38 16.23
N SER A 2 -0.33 52.22 16.33
CA SER A 2 1.07 51.86 16.10
C SER A 2 1.12 50.35 15.85
N SER A 3 1.74 49.93 14.76
CA SER A 3 2.11 48.53 14.52
C SER A 3 3.29 48.19 15.43
N GLY A 4 3.01 47.44 16.50
CA GLY A 4 4.04 46.92 17.40
C GLY A 4 5.04 46.09 16.62
N ALA A 5 6.25 46.62 16.49
CA ALA A 5 7.32 46.05 15.72
C ALA A 5 7.71 44.67 16.27
N MET A 6 7.72 43.67 15.39
CA MET A 6 8.33 42.35 15.59
C MET A 6 9.87 42.51 15.65
N MET A 7 10.37 43.25 16.64
CA MET A 7 11.80 43.48 16.84
C MET A 7 12.28 42.58 17.98
N SER A 8 12.73 41.38 17.63
CA SER A 8 13.62 40.61 18.50
C SER A 8 14.92 41.38 18.74
N ASN A 9 15.60 41.11 19.86
CA ASN A 9 16.87 41.76 20.25
C ASN A 9 18.01 41.63 19.22
N VAL A 10 17.82 40.79 18.19
CA VAL A 10 18.76 40.52 17.11
C VAL A 10 18.36 41.13 15.77
N GLY A 11 17.31 41.97 15.70
CA GLY A 11 16.88 42.63 14.45
C GLY A 11 15.85 41.82 13.64
N ASN A 12 15.68 42.17 12.36
CA ASN A 12 14.66 41.57 11.49
C ASN A 12 15.01 40.10 11.17
N PRO A 13 14.21 39.11 11.62
CA PRO A 13 14.52 37.69 11.42
C PRO A 13 14.63 37.29 9.95
N GLN A 14 14.03 38.05 9.03
CA GLN A 14 14.07 37.78 7.60
C GLN A 14 15.48 37.92 6.98
N VAL A 15 16.43 38.54 7.69
CA VAL A 15 17.83 38.69 7.25
C VAL A 15 18.68 37.46 7.60
N TYR A 16 18.31 36.70 8.63
CA TYR A 16 19.09 35.56 9.14
C TYR A 16 18.55 34.20 8.68
N ASN A 17 17.37 34.16 8.08
CA ASN A 17 16.81 32.95 7.49
C ASN A 17 17.50 32.68 6.14
N ASP A 18 18.60 31.92 6.17
CA ASP A 18 19.21 31.30 5.00
C ASP A 18 18.22 30.34 4.33
N ASP A 19 18.42 30.04 3.03
CA ASP A 19 17.45 29.30 2.20
C ASP A 19 16.95 27.99 2.82
N ASP A 20 17.77 27.32 3.64
CA ASP A 20 17.46 26.06 4.31
C ASP A 20 16.48 26.19 5.51
N GLN A 21 16.27 27.41 6.04
CA GLN A 21 15.34 27.69 7.15
C GLN A 21 14.05 28.39 6.69
N ARG A 22 13.90 28.65 5.39
CA ARG A 22 12.68 29.26 4.85
C ARG A 22 11.59 28.21 4.75
N THR A 23 10.40 28.52 5.27
CA THR A 23 9.19 27.80 4.90
C THR A 23 9.03 27.87 3.38
N TYR A 24 8.82 26.71 2.74
CA TYR A 24 8.67 26.59 1.28
C TYR A 24 7.80 27.69 0.69
N LYS A 25 8.13 28.15 -0.53
CA LYS A 25 7.26 29.12 -1.23
C LYS A 25 5.87 28.51 -1.37
N ARG A 26 4.84 29.35 -1.31
CA ARG A 26 3.44 28.91 -1.47
C ARG A 26 3.28 28.12 -2.78
N GLY A 27 3.16 26.80 -2.69
CA GLY A 27 3.03 25.89 -3.83
C GLY A 27 4.26 25.02 -4.14
N GLU A 28 5.38 25.20 -3.46
CA GLU A 28 6.60 24.36 -3.54
C GLU A 28 6.77 23.50 -2.29
N ASP A 29 5.68 23.05 -1.67
CA ASP A 29 5.75 22.09 -0.58
C ASP A 29 6.22 20.74 -1.16
N PRO A 30 7.41 20.22 -0.80
CA PRO A 30 7.93 18.97 -1.33
C PRO A 30 7.08 17.76 -0.90
N SER A 31 6.19 17.91 0.09
CA SER A 31 5.23 16.86 0.44
C SER A 31 4.04 16.77 -0.52
N ILE A 32 3.83 17.80 -1.36
CA ILE A 32 2.75 17.83 -2.34
C ILE A 32 3.34 17.50 -3.71
N PRO A 33 3.09 16.29 -4.25
CA PRO A 33 3.54 15.96 -5.60
C PRO A 33 2.94 16.94 -6.61
N PRO A 34 3.65 17.25 -7.70
CA PRO A 34 3.13 18.17 -8.70
C PRO A 34 1.80 17.63 -9.25
N ARG A 35 0.85 18.52 -9.51
CA ARG A 35 -0.56 18.18 -9.86
C ARG A 35 -0.73 17.20 -11.02
N TYR A 36 0.27 17.07 -11.89
CA TYR A 36 0.27 16.15 -13.03
C TYR A 36 0.83 14.76 -12.68
N GLU A 37 1.59 14.61 -11.59
CA GLU A 37 2.06 13.32 -11.05
C GLU A 37 1.16 12.80 -9.92
N ALA A 38 0.39 13.68 -9.28
CA ALA A 38 -0.53 13.33 -8.22
C ALA A 38 -1.78 12.61 -8.78
N GLY A 39 -2.04 11.39 -8.30
CA GLY A 39 -3.32 10.72 -8.53
C GLY A 39 -4.49 11.49 -7.91
N GLN A 40 -5.69 11.32 -8.46
CA GLN A 40 -6.89 11.94 -7.89
C GLN A 40 -7.24 11.30 -6.54
N GLU A 41 -7.61 12.12 -5.56
CA GLU A 41 -8.06 11.66 -4.25
C GLU A 41 -9.27 10.72 -4.39
N ASN A 42 -9.25 9.59 -3.66
CA ASN A 42 -10.28 8.55 -3.68
C ASN A 42 -10.45 7.80 -5.01
N SER A 43 -9.48 7.84 -5.92
CA SER A 43 -9.55 7.09 -7.20
C SER A 43 -9.72 5.57 -7.04
N HIS A 44 -9.37 5.01 -5.88
CA HIS A 44 -9.51 3.58 -5.57
C HIS A 44 -10.72 3.28 -4.69
N ASP A 45 -11.49 4.28 -4.26
CA ASP A 45 -12.66 4.07 -3.41
C ASP A 45 -13.83 3.56 -4.26
N LEU A 46 -14.19 2.29 -4.04
CA LEU A 46 -15.32 1.67 -4.72
C LEU A 46 -16.65 2.30 -4.34
N LEU A 47 -16.75 2.99 -3.20
CA LEU A 47 -17.97 3.61 -2.68
C LEU A 47 -17.99 5.14 -2.88
N ASP A 48 -17.12 5.71 -3.72
CA ASP A 48 -17.06 7.16 -3.95
C ASP A 48 -18.42 7.74 -4.36
N SER A 49 -18.83 8.79 -3.66
CA SER A 49 -19.98 9.62 -3.96
C SER A 49 -19.99 10.19 -5.39
N LYS A 50 -18.81 10.45 -5.97
CA LYS A 50 -18.63 11.02 -7.32
C LYS A 50 -18.55 9.98 -8.43
N ASP A 51 -18.63 8.69 -8.08
CA ASP A 51 -18.62 7.61 -9.05
C ASP A 51 -19.90 7.62 -9.91
N GLN A 52 -19.73 7.53 -11.23
CA GLN A 52 -20.80 7.57 -12.22
C GLN A 52 -21.48 6.20 -12.43
N ARG A 53 -20.99 5.12 -11.81
CA ARG A 53 -21.67 3.82 -11.80
C ARG A 53 -22.99 3.90 -11.05
N SER A 54 -23.96 3.07 -11.45
CA SER A 54 -25.22 2.92 -10.70
C SER A 54 -24.95 2.39 -9.29
N LEU A 55 -25.84 2.70 -8.33
CA LEU A 55 -25.74 2.21 -6.95
C LEU A 55 -25.63 0.69 -6.87
N SER A 56 -26.38 -0.04 -7.70
CA SER A 56 -26.31 -1.49 -7.79
C SER A 56 -24.92 -1.97 -8.20
N ASN A 57 -24.36 -1.41 -9.28
CA ASN A 57 -23.07 -1.83 -9.82
C ASN A 57 -21.94 -1.47 -8.85
N ARG A 58 -22.09 -0.38 -8.11
CA ARG A 58 -21.14 0.05 -7.08
C ARG A 58 -21.11 -0.92 -5.91
N LEU A 59 -22.28 -1.31 -5.43
CA LEU A 59 -22.43 -2.29 -4.35
C LEU A 59 -21.90 -3.66 -4.79
N ASP A 60 -22.28 -4.12 -5.99
CA ASP A 60 -21.80 -5.40 -6.53
C ASP A 60 -20.27 -5.43 -6.65
N ALA A 61 -19.65 -4.31 -7.06
CA ALA A 61 -18.19 -4.21 -7.14
C ALA A 61 -17.53 -4.22 -5.76
N ALA A 62 -18.12 -3.53 -4.77
CA ALA A 62 -17.61 -3.53 -3.40
C ALA A 62 -17.67 -4.93 -2.77
N VAL A 63 -18.79 -5.64 -2.93
CA VAL A 63 -18.96 -7.01 -2.43
C VAL A 63 -17.99 -7.98 -3.11
N LYS A 64 -17.78 -7.85 -4.42
CA LYS A 64 -16.79 -8.67 -5.13
C LYS A 64 -15.38 -8.43 -4.61
N ALA A 65 -15.00 -7.17 -4.40
CA ALA A 65 -13.68 -6.83 -3.86
C ALA A 65 -13.47 -7.39 -2.44
N GLU A 66 -14.49 -7.33 -1.59
CA GLU A 66 -14.45 -7.91 -0.24
C GLU A 66 -14.28 -9.44 -0.28
N ASN A 67 -15.03 -10.13 -1.14
CA ASN A 67 -14.90 -11.58 -1.32
C ASN A 67 -13.51 -11.97 -1.85
N ASP A 68 -13.03 -11.29 -2.89
CA ASP A 68 -11.69 -11.52 -3.45
C ASP A 68 -10.59 -11.28 -2.40
N GLU A 69 -10.73 -10.25 -1.54
CA GLU A 69 -9.79 -10.00 -0.44
C GLU A 69 -9.85 -11.10 0.61
N GLY A 70 -11.05 -11.55 0.99
CA GLY A 70 -11.25 -12.69 1.88
C GLY A 70 -10.56 -13.95 1.36
N GLU A 71 -10.79 -14.30 0.10
CA GLU A 71 -10.15 -15.45 -0.56
C GLU A 71 -8.62 -15.29 -0.59
N ARG A 72 -8.11 -14.12 -1.01
CA ARG A 72 -6.67 -13.82 -1.01
C ARG A 72 -6.03 -14.00 0.37
N VAL A 73 -6.67 -13.53 1.43
CA VAL A 73 -6.16 -13.65 2.80
C VAL A 73 -6.13 -15.11 3.25
N GLN A 74 -7.16 -15.90 2.94
CA GLN A 74 -7.18 -17.32 3.27
C GLN A 74 -6.08 -18.09 2.51
N HIS A 75 -5.87 -17.77 1.24
CA HIS A 75 -4.90 -18.47 0.39
C HIS A 75 -3.46 -18.02 0.63
N ALA A 76 -3.23 -16.76 0.99
CA ALA A 76 -1.92 -16.28 1.46
C ALA A 76 -1.47 -17.00 2.75
N ARG A 77 -2.42 -17.57 3.52
CA ARG A 77 -2.15 -18.40 4.70
C ARG A 77 -1.93 -19.88 4.38
N SER A 78 -2.08 -20.29 3.12
CA SER A 78 -1.73 -21.64 2.67
C SER A 78 -0.27 -21.93 3.02
N THR A 79 -0.01 -23.10 3.62
CA THR A 79 1.36 -23.58 3.88
C THR A 79 1.95 -24.28 2.65
N ASP A 80 1.16 -24.51 1.60
CA ASP A 80 1.62 -25.08 0.34
C ASP A 80 2.02 -23.95 -0.64
N PRO A 81 3.28 -23.93 -1.13
CA PRO A 81 3.75 -22.94 -2.09
C PRO A 81 3.13 -23.08 -3.50
N ARG A 82 2.54 -24.23 -3.87
CA ARG A 82 1.88 -24.44 -5.18
C ARG A 82 0.46 -23.86 -5.24
N ALA A 83 -0.22 -23.83 -4.10
CA ALA A 83 -1.65 -23.50 -4.00
C ALA A 83 -2.06 -22.16 -4.62
N PRO A 84 -1.30 -21.05 -4.50
CA PRO A 84 -1.69 -19.77 -5.10
C PRO A 84 -1.78 -19.86 -6.64
N ALA A 85 -0.83 -20.56 -7.28
CA ALA A 85 -0.81 -20.67 -8.73
C ALA A 85 -1.96 -21.54 -9.24
N GLU A 86 -2.19 -22.69 -8.62
CA GLU A 86 -3.27 -23.62 -8.99
C GLU A 86 -4.65 -22.98 -8.86
N TRP A 87 -4.86 -22.19 -7.79
CA TRP A 87 -6.12 -21.48 -7.58
C TRP A 87 -6.41 -20.45 -8.67
N HIS A 88 -5.37 -19.73 -9.12
CA HIS A 88 -5.49 -18.83 -10.25
C HIS A 88 -5.55 -19.54 -11.61
N GLY A 89 -5.58 -20.89 -11.64
CA GLY A 89 -5.59 -21.68 -12.87
C GLY A 89 -4.28 -21.63 -13.64
N ASN A 90 -3.19 -21.22 -12.98
CA ASN A 90 -1.86 -21.10 -13.56
C ASN A 90 -0.99 -22.30 -13.18
N GLU A 91 0.03 -22.57 -13.99
CA GLU A 91 1.04 -23.56 -13.65
C GLU A 91 1.95 -23.01 -12.53
N PRO A 92 2.19 -23.77 -11.43
CA PRO A 92 3.12 -23.37 -10.38
C PRO A 92 4.53 -23.15 -10.92
N SER A 93 5.21 -22.14 -10.39
CA SER A 93 6.60 -21.87 -10.76
C SER A 93 7.51 -23.05 -10.39
N ARG A 94 8.62 -23.20 -11.11
CA ARG A 94 9.61 -24.25 -10.80
C ARG A 94 10.12 -24.19 -9.36
N GLY A 95 10.28 -22.99 -8.79
CA GLY A 95 10.66 -22.80 -7.39
C GLY A 95 9.61 -23.34 -6.42
N ALA A 96 8.35 -22.97 -6.62
CA ALA A 96 7.24 -23.48 -5.81
C ALA A 96 7.10 -25.01 -5.90
N GLN A 97 7.39 -25.59 -7.06
CA GLN A 97 7.40 -27.04 -7.21
C GLN A 97 8.50 -27.71 -6.38
N ILE A 98 9.72 -27.16 -6.40
CA ILE A 98 10.86 -27.66 -5.62
C ILE A 98 10.63 -27.47 -4.12
N ASP A 99 10.12 -26.31 -3.70
CA ASP A 99 9.87 -26.01 -2.29
C ASP A 99 8.84 -26.98 -1.69
N ALA A 100 7.80 -27.34 -2.44
CA ALA A 100 6.84 -28.35 -2.01
C ALA A 100 7.45 -29.76 -1.94
N GLU A 101 8.30 -30.16 -2.90
CA GLU A 101 9.01 -31.44 -2.87
C GLU A 101 9.96 -31.54 -1.66
N LEU A 102 10.76 -30.49 -1.42
CA LEU A 102 11.65 -30.42 -0.25
C LEU A 102 10.87 -30.50 1.06
N LYS A 103 9.71 -29.86 1.15
CA LYS A 103 8.87 -29.92 2.34
C LYS A 103 8.31 -31.32 2.58
N GLU A 104 7.87 -32.00 1.53
CA GLU A 104 7.40 -33.40 1.61
C GLU A 104 8.52 -34.34 2.07
N ASP A 105 9.72 -34.18 1.51
CA ASP A 105 10.92 -34.93 1.89
C ASP A 105 11.31 -34.67 3.36
N ASP A 106 11.32 -33.41 3.78
CA ASP A 106 11.62 -33.02 5.16
C ASP A 106 10.61 -33.62 6.14
N GLU A 107 9.31 -33.54 5.85
CA GLU A 107 8.26 -34.16 6.67
C GLU A 107 8.42 -35.68 6.76
N GLU A 108 8.80 -36.35 5.68
CA GLU A 108 9.06 -37.79 5.70
C GLU A 108 10.31 -38.14 6.52
N THR A 109 11.38 -37.35 6.40
CA THR A 109 12.58 -37.57 7.21
C THR A 109 12.33 -37.32 8.69
N LEU A 110 11.52 -36.31 9.05
CA LEU A 110 11.11 -36.04 10.43
C LEU A 110 10.27 -37.19 10.99
N ARG A 111 9.34 -37.74 10.19
CA ARG A 111 8.58 -38.95 10.54
C ARG A 111 9.49 -40.15 10.78
N ARG A 112 10.45 -40.41 9.88
CA ARG A 112 11.43 -41.49 10.03
C ARG A 112 12.31 -41.33 11.27
N LYS A 113 12.62 -40.08 11.65
CA LYS A 113 13.42 -39.75 12.85
C LYS A 113 12.58 -39.76 14.14
N GLY A 114 11.25 -39.93 14.05
CA GLY A 114 10.34 -39.92 15.20
C GLY A 114 10.21 -38.54 15.88
N ILE A 115 10.48 -37.47 15.13
CA ILE A 115 10.44 -36.08 15.62
C ILE A 115 9.11 -35.40 15.26
N ALA A 116 8.43 -35.89 14.21
CA ALA A 116 7.12 -35.46 13.76
C ALA A 116 5.97 -36.18 14.48
#